data_AF-A0A438XN85-F1
#
_entry.id   AF-A0A438XN85-F1
#
_cell.length_a   1.000
_cell.length_b   1.000
_cell.length_c   1.000
_cell.angle_alpha   90.00
_cell.angle_beta   90.00
_cell.angle_gamma   90.00
#
_symmetry.space_group_name_H-M   'P 1'
#
loop_
_entity.id
_entity.type
_entity.pdbx_description
1 polymer ?
#
loop_
_entity_poly.entity_id
_entity_poly.type
_entity_poly.pdbx_seq_one_letter_code
_entity_poly.pdbx_strand_id
1 'polypeptide(L)'
;MLDPFFGTGTTGAVAKSMNRYFIGIEKDSFYIKEAAKRLNNTRDKSDFITNLDLETKPPKIPMSLLISKQLLKIGDFLYSSNKEKICQVLENGQVRDNENYETSIHKMSAKYLNKTNHNGWKFFYAYYQNQFLLLDELRYICQKDF
;
A
#
# COMPACT_ATOMS: atom_id res chain seq x y z
N MET A 1 -19.38 7.52 -8.23
CA MET A 1 -19.17 7.84 -9.66
C MET A 1 -20.10 8.99 -10.04
N LEU A 2 -19.58 10.08 -10.60
CA LEU A 2 -20.41 11.17 -11.11
C LEU A 2 -20.41 11.11 -12.64
N ASP A 3 -21.59 11.12 -13.24
CA ASP A 3 -21.77 11.20 -14.68
C ASP A 3 -22.69 12.39 -15.03
N PRO A 4 -22.12 13.51 -15.51
CA PRO A 4 -22.89 14.71 -15.83
C PRO A 4 -23.69 14.61 -17.14
N PHE A 5 -23.50 13.54 -17.93
CA PHE A 5 -24.19 13.28 -19.20
C PHE A 5 -24.67 11.83 -19.25
N PHE A 6 -25.63 11.52 -18.39
CA PHE A 6 -25.97 10.15 -18.03
C PHE A 6 -26.57 9.32 -19.18
N GLY A 7 -27.23 9.98 -20.14
CA GLY A 7 -27.91 9.31 -21.24
C GLY A 7 -28.85 8.21 -20.74
N THR A 8 -28.79 7.03 -21.35
CA THR A 8 -29.58 5.85 -20.95
C THR A 8 -29.01 5.11 -19.73
N GLY A 9 -28.11 5.73 -18.97
CA GLY A 9 -27.69 5.27 -17.64
C GLY A 9 -26.66 4.14 -17.64
N THR A 10 -25.80 4.03 -18.67
CA THR A 10 -24.75 2.99 -18.72
C THR A 10 -23.82 3.06 -17.52
N THR A 11 -23.35 4.27 -17.16
CA THR A 11 -22.47 4.46 -15.99
C THR A 11 -23.13 4.00 -14.70
N GLY A 12 -24.41 4.30 -14.50
CA GLY A 12 -25.15 3.88 -13.31
C GLY A 12 -25.41 2.38 -13.28
N ALA A 13 -25.71 1.76 -14.42
CA ALA A 13 -25.89 0.32 -14.50
C ALA A 13 -24.60 -0.43 -14.15
N VAL A 14 -23.45 -0.01 -14.71
CA VAL A 14 -22.15 -0.59 -14.36
C VAL A 14 -21.82 -0.36 -12.89
N ALA A 15 -21.99 0.87 -12.39
CA ALA A 15 -21.73 1.20 -10.99
C ALA A 15 -22.58 0.34 -10.04
N LYS A 16 -23.90 0.23 -10.29
CA LYS A 16 -24.80 -0.63 -9.51
C LYS A 16 -24.41 -2.11 -9.57
N SER A 17 -24.01 -2.61 -10.74
CA SER A 17 -23.57 -4.00 -10.90
C SER A 17 -22.26 -4.33 -10.15
N MET A 18 -21.48 -3.31 -9.80
CA MET A 18 -20.22 -3.42 -9.06
C MET A 18 -20.36 -2.89 -7.62
N ASN A 19 -21.57 -2.78 -7.08
CA ASN A 19 -21.86 -2.22 -5.75
C ASN A 19 -21.21 -0.85 -5.48
N ARG A 20 -21.19 0.04 -6.48
CA ARG A 20 -20.68 1.41 -6.37
C ARG A 20 -21.80 2.43 -6.43
N TYR A 21 -21.70 3.44 -5.56
CA TYR A 21 -22.59 4.60 -5.61
C TYR A 21 -22.34 5.43 -6.88
N PHE A 22 -23.43 5.95 -7.46
CA PHE A 22 -23.36 6.84 -8.60
C PHE A 22 -24.37 7.99 -8.49
N ILE A 23 -24.08 9.09 -9.18
CA ILE A 23 -24.98 10.21 -9.44
C ILE A 23 -24.96 10.45 -10.95
N GLY A 24 -26.12 10.35 -11.58
CA GLY A 24 -26.30 10.61 -13.00
C GLY A 24 -27.12 11.89 -13.21
N ILE A 25 -26.66 12.77 -14.09
CA ILE A 25 -27.38 13.99 -14.50
C ILE A 25 -27.74 13.85 -15.97
N GLU A 26 -29.02 14.02 -16.29
CA GLU A 26 -29.54 14.00 -17.66
C GLU A 26 -30.65 15.04 -17.80
N LYS A 27 -30.72 15.69 -18.96
CA LYS A 27 -31.72 16.69 -19.29
C LYS A 27 -32.90 16.09 -20.05
N ASP A 28 -32.66 15.08 -20.89
CA ASP A 28 -33.69 14.46 -21.71
C ASP A 28 -34.55 13.46 -20.90
N SER A 29 -35.83 13.78 -20.76
CA SER A 29 -36.82 12.95 -20.06
C SER A 29 -36.99 11.54 -20.64
N PHE A 30 -36.75 11.34 -21.94
CA PHE A 30 -36.78 10.03 -22.58
C PHE A 30 -35.62 9.17 -22.08
N TYR A 31 -34.41 9.71 -22.09
CA TYR A 31 -33.23 9.03 -21.58
C TYR A 31 -33.31 8.74 -20.08
N ILE A 32 -33.88 9.66 -19.28
CA ILE A 32 -34.14 9.41 -17.84
C ILE A 32 -35.04 8.20 -17.64
N LYS A 33 -36.13 8.07 -18.42
CA LYS A 33 -37.06 6.93 -18.31
C LYS A 33 -36.37 5.60 -18.65
N GLU A 34 -35.60 5.57 -19.74
CA GLU A 34 -34.87 4.37 -20.15
C GLU A 34 -33.76 4.01 -19.15
N ALA A 35 -33.04 5.00 -18.62
CA ALA A 35 -32.06 4.81 -17.55
C ALA A 35 -32.69 4.21 -16.29
N ALA A 36 -33.83 4.74 -15.83
CA ALA A 36 -34.53 4.23 -14.65
C ALA A 36 -34.97 2.78 -14.82
N LYS A 37 -35.56 2.42 -15.98
CA LYS A 37 -35.92 1.02 -16.30
C LYS A 37 -34.70 0.10 -16.26
N ARG A 38 -33.59 0.51 -16.91
CA ARG A 38 -32.34 -0.26 -16.94
C ARG A 38 -31.77 -0.46 -15.53
N LEU A 39 -31.72 0.60 -14.73
CA LEU A 39 -31.21 0.55 -13.36
C LEU A 39 -32.06 -0.36 -12.46
N ASN A 40 -33.39 -0.34 -12.59
CA ASN A 40 -34.29 -1.21 -11.84
C ASN A 40 -34.05 -2.70 -12.16
N ASN A 41 -33.73 -3.02 -13.41
CA ASN A 41 -33.42 -4.38 -13.85
C ASN A 41 -31.97 -4.80 -13.60
N THR A 42 -31.09 -3.86 -13.26
CA THR A 42 -29.68 -4.15 -12.98
C THR A 42 -29.53 -4.70 -11.56
N ARG A 43 -28.99 -5.92 -11.47
CA ARG A 43 -28.62 -6.57 -10.21
C ARG A 43 -27.15 -6.34 -9.90
N ASP A 44 -26.83 -6.32 -8.62
CA ASP A 44 -25.47 -6.40 -8.13
C ASP A 44 -24.86 -7.74 -8.56
N LYS A 45 -23.64 -7.68 -9.10
CA LYS A 45 -22.81 -8.81 -9.51
C LYS A 45 -21.43 -8.74 -8.86
N SER A 46 -21.24 -7.86 -7.90
CA SER A 46 -19.97 -7.75 -7.17
C SER A 46 -19.72 -9.00 -6.34
N ASP A 47 -18.45 -9.31 -6.21
CA ASP A 47 -17.87 -10.42 -5.46
C ASP A 47 -16.53 -9.97 -4.85
N PHE A 48 -15.89 -10.87 -4.09
CA PHE A 48 -14.62 -10.59 -3.42
C PHE A 48 -13.48 -10.22 -4.40
N ILE A 49 -13.54 -10.65 -5.66
CA ILE A 49 -12.52 -10.36 -6.69
C ILE A 49 -12.72 -8.93 -7.20
N THR A 50 -13.94 -8.60 -7.60
CA THR A 50 -14.32 -7.28 -8.14
C THR A 50 -14.21 -6.16 -7.11
N ASN A 51 -14.36 -6.47 -5.83
CA ASN A 51 -14.15 -5.52 -4.73
C ASN A 51 -12.67 -5.39 -4.30
N LEU A 52 -11.78 -6.24 -4.84
CA LEU A 52 -10.36 -6.32 -4.45
C LEU A 52 -10.17 -6.56 -2.94
N ASP A 53 -11.13 -7.25 -2.30
CA ASP A 53 -11.10 -7.49 -0.85
C ASP A 53 -9.90 -8.34 -0.42
N LEU A 54 -9.34 -9.13 -1.35
CA LEU A 54 -8.14 -9.94 -1.14
C LEU A 54 -6.82 -9.16 -1.28
N GLU A 55 -6.84 -7.91 -1.77
CA GLU A 55 -5.63 -7.11 -1.95
C GLU A 55 -5.27 -6.39 -0.64
N THR A 56 -4.54 -7.09 0.24
CA THR A 56 -4.04 -6.47 1.47
C THR A 56 -2.83 -5.61 1.18
N LYS A 57 -3.00 -4.28 1.25
CA LYS A 57 -1.87 -3.35 1.20
C LYS A 57 -1.01 -3.54 2.44
N PRO A 58 0.33 -3.47 2.30
CA PRO A 58 1.19 -3.62 3.46
C PRO A 58 1.00 -2.43 4.43
N PRO A 59 1.26 -2.63 5.74
CA PRO A 59 1.03 -1.61 6.75
C PRO A 59 1.86 -0.36 6.46
N LYS A 60 1.22 0.82 6.59
CA LYS A 60 1.88 2.12 6.42
C LYS A 60 2.61 2.52 7.71
N ILE A 61 3.74 1.85 7.96
CA ILE A 61 4.53 2.02 9.17
C ILE A 61 5.91 2.60 8.82
N PRO A 62 6.26 3.80 9.33
CA PRO A 62 7.57 4.40 9.11
C PRO A 62 8.64 3.73 9.99
N MET A 63 9.91 3.83 9.59
CA MET A 63 11.06 3.33 10.37
C MET A 63 11.12 3.91 11.79
N SER A 64 10.84 5.21 11.95
CA SER A 64 10.81 5.87 13.26
C SER A 64 9.80 5.24 14.22
N LEU A 65 8.68 4.74 13.72
CA LEU A 65 7.69 4.05 14.55
C LEU A 65 8.22 2.69 15.04
N LEU A 66 8.91 1.93 14.18
CA LEU A 66 9.57 0.68 14.58
C LEU A 66 10.61 0.90 15.67
N ILE A 67 11.36 2.01 15.60
CA ILE A 67 12.32 2.42 16.63
C ILE A 67 11.59 2.75 17.93
N SER A 68 10.54 3.59 17.88
CA SER A 68 9.79 4.00 19.07
C SER A 68 9.12 2.83 19.79
N LYS A 69 8.72 1.79 19.05
CA LYS A 69 8.14 0.54 19.56
C LYS A 69 9.18 -0.49 19.98
N GLN A 70 10.48 -0.15 19.95
CA GLN A 70 11.61 -1.02 20.31
C GLN A 70 11.69 -2.30 19.47
N LEU A 71 11.07 -2.31 18.28
CA LEU A 71 11.20 -3.40 17.29
C LEU A 71 12.53 -3.31 16.53
N LEU A 72 13.06 -2.09 16.44
CA LEU A 72 14.43 -1.79 16.05
C LEU A 72 15.04 -0.86 17.10
N LYS A 73 16.35 -0.91 17.25
CA LYS A 73 17.10 0.01 18.10
C LYS A 73 17.99 0.90 17.25
N ILE A 74 18.27 2.08 17.80
CA ILE A 74 19.26 2.99 17.21
C ILE A 74 20.62 2.30 17.25
N GLY A 75 21.34 2.31 16.13
CA GLY A 75 22.61 1.61 15.95
C GLY A 75 22.48 0.14 15.51
N ASP A 76 21.27 -0.42 15.43
CA ASP A 76 21.08 -1.76 14.85
C ASP A 76 21.53 -1.78 13.39
N PHE A 77 22.11 -2.89 12.96
CA PHE A 77 22.47 -3.09 11.57
C PHE A 77 21.28 -3.64 10.77
N LEU A 78 21.15 -3.18 9.53
CA LEU A 78 20.34 -3.81 8.50
C LEU A 78 21.24 -4.61 7.56
N TYR A 79 20.71 -5.74 7.09
CA TYR A 79 21.47 -6.77 6.40
C TYR A 79 20.87 -7.10 5.03
N SER A 80 21.67 -7.70 4.15
CA SER A 80 21.18 -8.40 2.95
C SER A 80 20.56 -9.76 3.33
N SER A 81 19.89 -10.42 2.37
CA SER A 81 19.42 -11.81 2.53
C SER A 81 20.54 -12.79 2.90
N ASN A 82 21.79 -12.48 2.54
CA ASN A 82 22.96 -13.30 2.82
C ASN A 82 23.65 -12.94 4.14
N LYS A 83 22.98 -12.18 5.02
CA LYS A 83 23.50 -11.72 6.33
C LYS A 83 24.70 -10.79 6.26
N GLU A 84 24.94 -10.15 5.12
CA GLU A 84 25.95 -9.10 4.99
C GLU A 84 25.43 -7.81 5.64
N LYS A 85 26.26 -7.16 6.47
CA LYS A 85 25.92 -5.87 7.10
C LYS A 85 26.03 -4.74 6.06
N ILE A 86 24.95 -4.00 5.84
CA ILE A 86 24.91 -2.93 4.83
C ILE A 86 24.93 -1.54 5.47
N CYS A 87 24.05 -1.30 6.44
CA CYS A 87 23.89 0.02 7.05
C CYS A 87 23.39 -0.07 8.49
N GLN A 88 23.49 1.02 9.23
CA GLN A 88 23.01 1.16 10.61
C GLN A 88 21.78 2.05 10.69
N VAL A 89 20.87 1.74 11.60
CA VAL A 89 19.66 2.50 11.90
C VAL A 89 19.98 3.75 12.72
N LEU A 90 19.45 4.89 12.32
CA LEU A 90 19.60 6.18 13.01
C LEU A 90 18.32 6.56 13.75
N GLU A 91 18.44 7.48 14.71
CA GLU A 91 17.33 7.99 15.54
C GLU A 91 16.18 8.60 14.72
N ASN A 92 16.52 9.32 13.65
CA ASN A 92 15.55 9.97 12.77
C ASN A 92 14.80 9.00 11.82
N GLY A 93 15.05 7.69 11.92
CA GLY A 93 14.47 6.66 11.06
C GLY A 93 15.17 6.51 9.69
N GLN A 94 16.27 7.22 9.46
CA GLN A 94 17.16 7.00 8.33
C GLN A 94 18.19 5.90 8.64
N VAL A 95 19.02 5.59 7.65
CA VAL A 95 20.12 4.63 7.76
C VAL A 95 21.42 5.22 7.23
N ARG A 96 22.54 4.77 7.80
CA ARG A 96 23.89 5.19 7.42
C ARG A 96 24.74 3.99 7.02
N ASP A 97 25.41 4.07 5.88
CA ASP A 97 26.37 3.04 5.47
C ASP A 97 27.78 3.28 6.05
N ASN A 98 28.72 2.40 5.71
CA ASN A 98 30.11 2.50 6.16
C ASN A 98 30.87 3.71 5.57
N GLU A 99 30.35 4.34 4.51
CA GLU A 99 30.91 5.54 3.88
C GLU A 99 30.33 6.83 4.50
N ASN A 100 29.60 6.72 5.62
CA ASN A 100 28.86 7.81 6.26
C ASN A 100 27.78 8.46 5.38
N TYR A 101 27.29 7.76 4.36
CA TYR A 101 26.17 8.23 3.57
C TYR A 101 24.86 7.96 4.30
N GLU A 102 24.15 9.03 4.66
CA GLU A 102 22.88 8.98 5.39
C GLU A 102 21.69 9.17 4.43
N THR A 103 20.77 8.20 4.43
CA THR A 103 19.59 8.26 3.56
C THR A 103 18.46 7.32 4.04
N SER A 104 17.34 7.29 3.33
CA SER A 104 16.26 6.35 3.63
C SER A 104 16.61 4.91 3.22
N ILE A 105 15.93 3.91 3.81
CA ILE A 105 16.10 2.49 3.42
C ILE A 105 15.89 2.25 1.91
N HIS A 106 15.03 3.03 1.26
CA HIS A 106 14.76 2.89 -0.16
C HIS A 106 15.94 3.33 -1.01
N LYS A 107 16.50 4.51 -0.71
CA LYS A 107 17.69 5.03 -1.39
C LYS A 107 18.93 4.20 -1.05
N MET A 108 19.05 3.71 0.18
CA MET A 108 20.18 2.86 0.59
C MET A 108 20.19 1.53 -0.16
N SER A 109 19.05 0.83 -0.22
CA SER A 109 18.96 -0.41 -1.00
C SER A 109 19.16 -0.18 -2.50
N ALA A 110 18.71 0.96 -3.02
CA ALA A 110 18.95 1.34 -4.41
C ALA A 110 20.44 1.58 -4.69
N LYS A 111 21.14 2.32 -3.81
CA LYS A 111 22.60 2.54 -3.86
C LYS A 111 23.33 1.20 -3.87
N TYR A 112 23.02 0.32 -2.93
CA TYR A 112 23.67 -0.99 -2.82
C TYR A 112 23.47 -1.87 -4.07
N LEU A 113 22.29 -1.80 -4.71
CA LEU A 113 21.97 -2.56 -5.92
C LEU A 113 22.32 -1.85 -7.23
N ASN A 114 22.96 -0.68 -7.20
CA ASN A 114 23.20 0.18 -8.37
C ASN A 114 21.91 0.47 -9.19
N LYS A 115 20.81 0.78 -8.50
CA LYS A 115 19.51 1.15 -9.10
C LYS A 115 19.14 2.59 -8.73
N THR A 116 18.22 3.19 -9.48
CA THR A 116 17.69 4.53 -9.18
C THR A 116 16.77 4.55 -7.97
N ASN A 117 15.93 3.52 -7.81
CA ASN A 117 15.02 3.34 -6.69
C ASN A 117 14.82 1.85 -6.40
N HIS A 118 14.56 1.52 -5.13
CA HIS A 118 14.29 0.15 -4.71
C HIS A 118 13.44 0.08 -3.43
N ASN A 119 12.72 -1.03 -3.24
CA ASN A 119 11.90 -1.23 -2.04
C ASN A 119 12.76 -1.76 -0.89
N GLY A 120 13.18 -0.87 0.02
CA GLY A 120 13.99 -1.21 1.19
C GLY A 120 13.33 -2.19 2.16
N TRP A 121 11.99 -2.15 2.29
CA TRP A 121 11.25 -3.10 3.15
C TRP A 121 11.44 -4.55 2.71
N LYS A 122 11.48 -4.78 1.39
CA LYS A 122 11.63 -6.12 0.78
C LYS A 122 13.08 -6.51 0.52
N PHE A 123 14.03 -5.70 0.98
CA PHE A 123 15.45 -5.91 0.75
C PHE A 123 16.20 -6.19 2.04
N PHE A 124 15.98 -5.34 3.04
CA PHE A 124 16.72 -5.43 4.29
C PHE A 124 16.17 -6.50 5.21
N TYR A 125 17.07 -7.09 5.97
CA TYR A 125 16.79 -7.96 7.09
C TYR A 125 17.31 -7.32 8.38
N ALA A 126 16.71 -7.67 9.51
CA ALA A 126 17.13 -7.24 10.84
C ALA A 126 17.01 -8.39 11.83
N TYR A 127 17.78 -8.32 12.93
CA TYR A 127 17.62 -9.25 14.04
C TYR A 127 16.58 -8.72 15.02
N TYR A 128 15.50 -9.47 15.23
CA TYR A 128 14.46 -9.19 16.23
C TYR A 128 14.23 -10.44 17.08
N GLN A 129 14.37 -10.33 18.40
CA GLN A 129 14.22 -11.47 19.34
C GLN A 129 15.01 -12.73 18.89
N ASN A 130 16.28 -12.54 18.51
CA ASN A 130 17.18 -13.59 17.99
C ASN A 130 16.76 -14.23 16.66
N GLN A 131 15.71 -13.73 16.00
CA GLN A 131 15.29 -14.15 14.67
C GLN A 131 15.80 -13.19 13.60
N PHE A 132 16.21 -13.73 12.45
CA PHE A 132 16.64 -12.94 11.30
C PHE A 132 15.47 -12.79 10.34
N LEU A 133 14.79 -11.65 10.43
CA LEU A 133 13.52 -11.41 9.75
C LEU A 133 13.69 -10.36 8.65
N LEU A 134 12.87 -10.47 7.62
CA LEU A 134 12.76 -9.40 6.64
C LEU A 134 12.22 -8.14 7.33
N LEU A 135 12.77 -6.98 7.00
CA LEU A 135 12.37 -5.70 7.60
C LEU A 135 10.87 -5.44 7.40
N ASP A 136 10.29 -5.93 6.30
CA ASP A 136 8.86 -5.87 6.04
C ASP A 136 8.01 -6.54 7.14
N GLU A 137 8.46 -7.67 7.69
CA GLU A 137 7.73 -8.41 8.72
C GLU A 137 7.58 -7.61 10.01
N LEU A 138 8.57 -6.78 10.35
CA LEU A 138 8.48 -5.88 11.51
C LEU A 138 7.32 -4.89 11.38
N ARG A 139 6.90 -4.53 10.16
CA ARG A 139 5.70 -3.70 9.97
C ARG A 139 4.42 -4.44 10.39
N TYR A 140 4.32 -5.73 10.09
CA TYR A 140 3.15 -6.50 10.48
C TYR A 140 3.12 -6.78 11.99
N ILE A 141 4.29 -7.02 12.60
CA ILE A 141 4.41 -7.12 14.06
C ILE A 141 3.95 -5.81 14.70
N CYS A 142 4.48 -4.68 14.24
CA CYS A 142 4.12 -3.37 14.76
C CYS A 142 2.62 -3.05 14.58
N GLN A 143 1.98 -3.53 13.52
CA GLN A 143 0.55 -3.32 13.28
C GLN A 143 -0.33 -4.09 14.27
N LYS A 144 0.07 -5.30 14.67
CA LYS A 144 -0.70 -6.13 15.62
C LYS A 144 -0.73 -5.56 17.04
N ASP A 145 0.21 -4.69 17.37
CA ASP A 145 0.27 -3.98 18.65
C ASP A 145 -0.67 -2.76 18.72
N PHE A 146 -1.51 -2.54 17.70
CA PHE A 146 -2.58 -1.54 17.65
C PHE A 146 -3.95 -2.21 17.78
#